data_AF-A6QYL3-F1
#
_entry.id   AF-A6QYL3-F1
#
_cell.length_a   1.000
_cell.length_b   1.000
_cell.length_c   1.000
_cell.angle_alpha   90.00
_cell.angle_beta   90.00
_cell.angle_gamma   90.00
#
_symmetry.space_group_name_H-M   'P 1'
#
loop_
_entity.id
_entity.type
_entity.pdbx_description
1 polymer ?
#
loop_
_entity_poly.entity_id
_entity_poly.type
_entity_poly.pdbx_seq_one_letter_code
_entity_poly.pdbx_strand_id
1 'polypeptide(L)'
;MNSHSPSPEAPSVRHTQRGASERSGKSHSKRRRARSFFRRWKDTSLKHTWLTPLILLLIILAAYSVNPTESNPVHSAIFLSYPNPPETPGGPIMYGKGKKDLAFVGFYTIVLSFTREFIMQRIIRPWGVYCGIKSKAKMARFMEQVYTAIYFAVFGPFGLYVMSKTDIWYFNTTPMFEGFPHRLHTADFKAYYLLEASYWAQQAIVLLLLLEKPRKDFKELVAHHIITLALIGLSYRFHFTYIGLAVYITHDISDFFLATSKTLNYLDSVLIGPYFITFIGVWIYMRHYLNLRILWAVLTEFQTVGPFELNWETQQYKCRLSQVITFGLLSALQAVNLLWLFLILRIAKNYVLSDVRKDERSEDEEEEEQEEDQQPTLTKDAQVCGNAGTGTGAIGSANNGSADATHVTRRTAKTKENDAVTGPRAIVDGATTVDSESAKPVLDYNN
;
A
#
# COMPACT_ATOMS: atom_id res chain seq x y z
N MET A 1 -85.12 -5.49 -67.14
CA MET A 1 -84.69 -4.81 -68.39
C MET A 1 -83.94 -3.55 -67.99
N ASN A 2 -82.81 -3.28 -68.66
CA ASN A 2 -81.99 -2.06 -68.71
C ASN A 2 -82.44 -0.83 -67.90
N SER A 3 -81.48 -0.11 -67.31
CA SER A 3 -80.93 1.15 -67.90
C SER A 3 -80.47 2.20 -66.86
N HIS A 4 -79.41 2.91 -67.27
CA HIS A 4 -79.02 4.31 -66.98
C HIS A 4 -78.62 4.81 -65.57
N SER A 5 -77.44 5.45 -65.55
CA SER A 5 -76.87 6.39 -64.54
C SER A 5 -77.67 7.71 -64.45
N PRO A 6 -77.49 8.59 -63.44
CA PRO A 6 -76.26 9.40 -63.22
C PRO A 6 -75.85 9.70 -61.74
N SER A 7 -74.65 10.25 -61.55
CA SER A 7 -74.04 10.84 -60.32
C SER A 7 -74.67 12.20 -59.92
N PRO A 8 -74.51 12.78 -58.69
CA PRO A 8 -73.26 13.43 -58.23
C PRO A 8 -72.96 13.58 -56.69
N GLU A 9 -71.75 14.09 -56.41
CA GLU A 9 -71.25 14.92 -55.26
C GLU A 9 -70.86 14.37 -53.85
N ALA A 10 -69.87 15.06 -53.23
CA ALA A 10 -68.88 14.65 -52.20
C ALA A 10 -69.12 15.29 -50.79
N PRO A 11 -68.17 15.45 -49.81
CA PRO A 11 -66.85 14.84 -49.47
C PRO A 11 -66.67 14.55 -47.92
N SER A 12 -65.40 14.40 -47.44
CA SER A 12 -64.85 14.62 -46.07
C SER A 12 -64.59 13.36 -45.18
N VAL A 13 -63.45 13.11 -44.51
CA VAL A 13 -62.17 13.82 -44.25
C VAL A 13 -61.09 12.81 -43.83
N ARG A 14 -59.83 13.06 -44.20
CA ARG A 14 -58.62 12.40 -43.67
C ARG A 14 -58.29 12.93 -42.27
N HIS A 15 -57.95 12.06 -41.32
CA HIS A 15 -57.03 12.44 -40.24
C HIS A 15 -55.91 11.41 -40.06
N THR A 16 -54.69 11.92 -40.23
CA THR A 16 -53.39 11.32 -39.99
C THR A 16 -53.13 11.02 -38.50
N GLN A 17 -52.65 9.81 -38.20
CA GLN A 17 -51.74 9.58 -37.07
C GLN A 17 -50.67 8.56 -37.46
N ARG A 18 -49.46 9.07 -37.71
CA ARG A 18 -48.22 8.29 -37.79
C ARG A 18 -47.21 9.02 -36.91
N GLY A 19 -46.86 8.45 -35.76
CA GLY A 19 -45.77 8.97 -34.93
C GLY A 19 -45.95 8.82 -33.42
N ALA A 20 -45.96 7.60 -32.90
CA ALA A 20 -45.79 7.38 -31.45
C ALA A 20 -45.32 5.94 -31.12
N SER A 21 -44.14 5.51 -31.59
CA SER A 21 -43.52 4.30 -30.99
C SER A 21 -41.98 4.26 -30.96
N GLU A 22 -41.25 5.17 -31.61
CA GLU A 22 -39.78 5.04 -31.72
C GLU A 22 -38.94 5.65 -30.59
N ARG A 23 -39.52 6.38 -29.62
CA ARG A 23 -38.72 7.11 -28.62
C ARG A 23 -38.41 6.33 -27.33
N SER A 24 -39.08 5.22 -27.05
CA SER A 24 -38.88 4.46 -25.79
C SER A 24 -37.66 3.50 -25.82
N GLY A 25 -37.37 2.85 -26.96
CA GLY A 25 -36.30 1.84 -27.05
C GLY A 25 -34.86 2.38 -27.04
N LYS A 26 -34.64 3.62 -27.51
CA LYS A 26 -33.29 4.20 -27.63
C LYS A 26 -32.69 4.59 -26.28
N SER A 27 -33.52 4.95 -25.29
CA SER A 27 -33.06 5.32 -23.93
C SER A 27 -32.61 4.09 -23.12
N HIS A 28 -33.39 3.00 -23.17
CA HIS A 28 -33.05 1.75 -22.49
C HIS A 28 -31.79 1.07 -23.05
N SER A 29 -31.59 1.13 -24.37
CA SER A 29 -30.38 0.58 -25.04
C SER A 29 -29.09 1.31 -24.63
N LYS A 30 -29.10 2.66 -24.61
CA LYS A 30 -27.94 3.47 -24.17
C LYS A 30 -27.60 3.20 -22.70
N ARG A 31 -28.60 3.12 -21.82
CA ARG A 31 -28.41 2.82 -20.39
C ARG A 31 -27.86 1.40 -20.15
N ARG A 32 -28.30 0.41 -20.92
CA ARG A 32 -27.79 -0.98 -20.85
C ARG A 32 -26.34 -1.08 -21.36
N ARG A 33 -26.00 -0.35 -22.43
CA ARG A 33 -24.63 -0.29 -22.99
C ARG A 33 -23.66 0.45 -22.06
N ALA A 34 -24.08 1.55 -21.44
CA ALA A 34 -23.29 2.26 -20.43
C ALA A 34 -23.01 1.39 -19.18
N ARG A 35 -24.01 0.63 -18.71
CA ARG A 35 -23.83 -0.37 -17.64
C ARG A 35 -22.86 -1.49 -18.04
N SER A 36 -22.87 -1.92 -19.30
CA SER A 36 -21.92 -2.91 -19.83
C SER A 36 -20.49 -2.38 -19.92
N PHE A 37 -20.31 -1.13 -20.36
CA PHE A 37 -19.00 -0.47 -20.39
C PHE A 37 -18.45 -0.23 -18.98
N PHE A 38 -19.27 0.29 -18.07
CA PHE A 38 -18.87 0.51 -16.68
C PHE A 38 -18.47 -0.78 -15.96
N ARG A 39 -19.18 -1.89 -16.21
CA ARG A 39 -18.78 -3.21 -15.70
C ARG A 39 -17.43 -3.66 -16.26
N ARG A 40 -17.25 -3.62 -17.58
CA ARG A 40 -15.95 -3.95 -18.22
C ARG A 40 -14.81 -3.09 -17.72
N TRP A 41 -15.06 -1.79 -17.53
CA TRP A 41 -14.11 -0.86 -16.95
C TRP A 41 -13.74 -1.24 -15.52
N LYS A 42 -14.76 -1.48 -14.68
CA LYS A 42 -14.56 -1.92 -13.30
C LYS A 42 -13.75 -3.20 -13.24
N ASP A 43 -14.08 -4.20 -14.05
CA ASP A 43 -13.39 -5.49 -14.10
C ASP A 43 -11.92 -5.30 -14.54
N THR A 44 -11.68 -4.44 -15.53
CA THR A 44 -10.32 -4.12 -16.01
C THR A 44 -9.52 -3.33 -14.97
N SER A 45 -10.13 -2.35 -14.30
CA SER A 45 -9.47 -1.56 -13.26
C SER A 45 -9.20 -2.36 -11.98
N LEU A 46 -10.01 -3.37 -11.66
CA LEU A 46 -9.74 -4.28 -10.55
C LEU A 46 -8.61 -5.27 -10.91
N LYS A 47 -8.52 -5.68 -12.18
CA LYS A 47 -7.41 -6.52 -12.67
C LYS A 47 -6.09 -5.75 -12.78
N HIS A 48 -6.16 -4.48 -13.17
CA HIS A 48 -5.04 -3.57 -13.34
C HIS A 48 -5.28 -2.31 -12.51
N THR A 49 -4.96 -2.40 -11.22
CA THR A 49 -5.16 -1.33 -10.24
C THR A 49 -4.40 -0.06 -10.59
N TRP A 50 -3.26 -0.16 -11.29
CA TRP A 50 -2.49 0.97 -11.82
C TRP A 50 -3.20 1.77 -12.93
N LEU A 51 -4.25 1.21 -13.55
CA LEU A 51 -4.92 1.86 -14.69
C LEU A 51 -5.62 3.16 -14.27
N THR A 52 -6.39 3.13 -13.16
CA THR A 52 -7.12 4.30 -12.67
C THR A 52 -6.22 5.49 -12.33
N PRO A 53 -5.15 5.35 -11.50
CA PRO A 53 -4.25 6.46 -11.22
C PRO A 53 -3.46 6.88 -12.47
N LEU A 54 -3.13 5.97 -13.40
CA LEU A 54 -2.53 6.33 -14.68
C LEU A 54 -3.43 7.26 -15.49
N ILE A 55 -4.72 6.96 -15.60
CA ILE A 55 -5.65 7.80 -16.37
C ILE A 55 -5.78 9.19 -15.74
N LEU A 56 -5.88 9.27 -14.42
CA LEU A 56 -5.92 10.55 -13.71
C LEU A 56 -4.63 11.36 -13.99
N LEU A 57 -3.47 10.70 -13.93
CA LEU A 57 -2.18 11.30 -14.25
C LEU A 57 -2.13 11.80 -15.70
N LEU A 58 -2.56 10.99 -16.67
CA LEU A 58 -2.62 11.37 -18.08
C LEU A 58 -3.57 12.54 -18.33
N ILE A 59 -4.71 12.61 -17.63
CA ILE A 59 -5.65 13.75 -17.73
C ILE A 59 -4.98 15.03 -17.26
N ILE A 60 -4.28 15.01 -16.11
CA ILE A 60 -3.61 16.18 -15.56
C ILE A 60 -2.44 16.62 -16.47
N LEU A 61 -1.64 15.67 -16.94
CA LEU A 61 -0.53 15.97 -17.87
C LEU A 61 -1.04 16.48 -19.23
N ALA A 62 -2.14 15.94 -19.74
CA ALA A 62 -2.79 16.45 -20.95
C ALA A 62 -3.29 17.89 -20.74
N ALA A 63 -3.92 18.19 -19.60
CA ALA A 63 -4.35 19.54 -19.25
C ALA A 63 -3.16 20.51 -19.14
N TYR A 64 -2.00 20.05 -18.66
CA TYR A 64 -0.77 20.84 -18.69
C TYR A 64 -0.28 21.10 -20.12
N SER A 65 -0.27 20.07 -20.97
CA SER A 65 0.25 20.15 -22.35
C SER A 65 -0.51 21.13 -23.25
N VAL A 66 -1.77 21.44 -22.95
CA VAL A 66 -2.57 22.44 -23.69
C VAL A 66 -2.00 23.86 -23.52
N ASN A 67 -1.42 24.16 -22.37
CA ASN A 67 -0.76 25.44 -22.10
C ASN A 67 0.40 25.21 -21.11
N PRO A 68 1.60 24.84 -21.59
CA PRO A 68 2.75 24.49 -20.75
C PRO A 68 3.46 25.75 -20.23
N THR A 69 2.72 26.60 -19.52
CA THR A 69 3.24 27.83 -18.91
C THR A 69 2.82 27.93 -17.45
N GLU A 70 3.44 28.83 -16.70
CA GLU A 70 3.08 29.11 -15.28
C GLU A 70 1.64 29.60 -15.11
N SER A 71 1.00 30.07 -16.19
CA SER A 71 -0.40 30.50 -16.19
C SER A 71 -1.40 29.35 -16.06
N ASN A 72 -0.94 28.10 -16.27
CA ASN A 72 -1.80 26.93 -16.20
C ASN A 72 -2.17 26.60 -14.74
N PRO A 73 -3.46 26.39 -14.41
CA PRO A 73 -3.87 26.01 -13.07
C PRO A 73 -3.23 24.70 -12.56
N VAL A 74 -2.82 23.78 -13.45
CA VAL A 74 -2.15 22.53 -13.05
C VAL A 74 -0.63 22.69 -12.87
N HIS A 75 -0.05 23.83 -13.25
CA HIS A 75 1.40 24.07 -13.11
C HIS A 75 1.86 23.90 -11.66
N SER A 76 1.11 24.46 -10.70
CA SER A 76 1.41 24.34 -9.27
C SER A 76 1.26 22.93 -8.70
N ALA A 77 0.62 22.02 -9.43
CA ALA A 77 0.51 20.63 -9.05
C ALA A 77 1.77 19.84 -9.47
N ILE A 78 2.41 20.23 -10.58
CA ILE A 78 3.57 19.54 -11.16
C ILE A 78 4.88 20.13 -10.63
N PHE A 79 4.96 21.45 -10.47
CA PHE A 79 6.18 22.17 -10.10
C PHE A 79 6.04 22.86 -8.74
N LEU A 80 7.19 23.04 -8.07
CA LEU A 80 7.26 23.79 -6.82
C LEU A 80 6.75 25.23 -7.01
N SER A 81 5.90 25.67 -6.09
CA SER A 81 5.35 27.02 -6.08
C SER A 81 6.09 27.94 -5.11
N TYR A 82 5.93 29.26 -5.29
CA TYR A 82 6.46 30.32 -4.42
C TYR A 82 8.00 30.47 -4.44
N PRO A 83 8.62 30.67 -5.63
CA PRO A 83 10.03 31.00 -5.72
C PRO A 83 10.28 32.40 -5.17
N ASN A 84 11.32 32.52 -4.35
CA ASN A 84 11.83 33.75 -3.77
C ASN A 84 13.28 33.97 -4.21
N PRO A 85 13.73 35.23 -4.30
CA PRO A 85 15.11 35.53 -4.64
C PRO A 85 16.08 34.89 -3.62
N PRO A 86 17.31 34.55 -4.05
CA PRO A 86 18.33 34.03 -3.15
C PRO A 86 18.59 34.96 -1.97
N GLU A 87 18.87 34.38 -0.80
CA GLU A 87 19.25 35.15 0.41
C GLU A 87 20.63 35.81 0.27
N THR A 88 21.53 35.19 -0.50
CA THR A 88 22.88 35.69 -0.77
C THR A 88 23.12 35.88 -2.26
N PRO A 89 23.93 36.88 -2.68
CA PRO A 89 24.29 37.05 -4.08
C PRO A 89 24.95 35.78 -4.65
N GLY A 90 24.36 35.18 -5.68
CA GLY A 90 24.82 33.92 -6.27
C GLY A 90 24.33 32.64 -5.58
N GLY A 91 23.50 32.75 -4.55
CA GLY A 91 22.88 31.62 -3.86
C GLY A 91 21.74 30.95 -4.65
N PRO A 92 21.24 29.79 -4.19
CA PRO A 92 20.12 29.09 -4.83
C PRO A 92 18.80 29.86 -4.68
N ILE A 93 17.87 29.61 -5.61
CA ILE A 93 16.48 30.07 -5.48
C ILE A 93 15.86 29.40 -4.25
N MET A 94 15.25 30.21 -3.39
CA MET A 94 14.59 29.77 -2.18
C MET A 94 13.09 29.66 -2.42
N TYR A 95 12.40 28.81 -1.65
CA TYR A 95 10.98 28.59 -1.79
C TYR A 95 10.26 28.80 -0.47
N GLY A 96 9.21 29.62 -0.51
CA GLY A 96 8.28 29.80 0.60
C GLY A 96 7.18 28.73 0.59
N LYS A 97 6.18 28.88 1.45
CA LYS A 97 5.01 27.98 1.53
C LYS A 97 3.70 28.65 1.14
N GLY A 98 2.73 27.87 0.69
CA GLY A 98 1.36 28.36 0.50
C GLY A 98 0.37 27.29 0.03
N LYS A 99 -0.87 27.70 -0.23
CA LYS A 99 -1.98 26.78 -0.54
C LYS A 99 -1.76 25.94 -1.81
N LYS A 100 -0.97 26.46 -2.76
CA LYS A 100 -0.60 25.75 -4.00
C LYS A 100 0.18 24.45 -3.71
N ASP A 101 0.86 24.36 -2.56
CA ASP A 101 1.59 23.15 -2.18
C ASP A 101 0.66 21.95 -1.93
N LEU A 102 -0.63 22.19 -1.59
CA LEU A 102 -1.63 21.11 -1.49
C LEU A 102 -1.94 20.49 -2.86
N ALA A 103 -1.90 21.29 -3.94
CA ALA A 103 -2.06 20.77 -5.30
C ALA A 103 -0.87 19.90 -5.69
N PHE A 104 0.35 20.30 -5.30
CA PHE A 104 1.56 19.51 -5.48
C PHE A 104 1.44 18.17 -4.75
N VAL A 105 1.07 18.20 -3.46
CA VAL A 105 0.87 16.99 -2.67
C VAL A 105 -0.17 16.07 -3.29
N GLY A 106 -1.33 16.62 -3.70
CA GLY A 106 -2.39 15.84 -4.33
C GLY A 106 -1.98 15.18 -5.66
N PHE A 107 -1.24 15.91 -6.50
CA PHE A 107 -0.73 15.34 -7.75
C PHE A 107 0.29 14.23 -7.50
N TYR A 108 1.26 14.45 -6.62
CA TYR A 108 2.27 13.44 -6.31
C TYR A 108 1.70 12.24 -5.54
N THR A 109 0.62 12.40 -4.78
CA THR A 109 -0.15 11.25 -4.24
C THR A 109 -0.73 10.37 -5.35
N ILE A 110 -1.22 10.96 -6.46
CA ILE A 110 -1.67 10.20 -7.65
C ILE A 110 -0.48 9.53 -8.34
N VAL A 111 0.63 10.26 -8.54
CA VAL A 111 1.86 9.72 -9.12
C VAL A 111 2.34 8.51 -8.32
N LEU A 112 2.44 8.62 -7.00
CA LEU A 112 2.87 7.55 -6.11
C LEU A 112 1.89 6.38 -6.10
N SER A 113 0.59 6.64 -6.19
CA SER A 113 -0.42 5.58 -6.32
C SER A 113 -0.25 4.78 -7.62
N PHE A 114 0.00 5.46 -8.74
CA PHE A 114 0.32 4.79 -10.00
C PHE A 114 1.62 4.00 -9.90
N THR A 115 2.70 4.62 -9.42
CA THR A 115 4.02 4.02 -9.31
C THR A 115 3.99 2.77 -8.42
N ARG A 116 3.31 2.83 -7.26
CA ARG A 116 3.09 1.68 -6.37
C ARG A 116 2.48 0.50 -7.10
N GLU A 117 1.28 0.70 -7.66
CA GLU A 117 0.54 -0.38 -8.32
C GLU A 117 1.27 -0.91 -9.56
N PHE A 118 1.94 -0.03 -10.31
CA PHE A 118 2.70 -0.41 -11.49
C PHE A 118 3.91 -1.27 -11.11
N ILE A 119 4.73 -0.82 -10.17
CA ILE A 119 5.91 -1.54 -9.70
C ILE A 119 5.50 -2.89 -9.08
N MET A 120 4.49 -2.91 -8.21
CA MET A 120 4.01 -4.14 -7.58
C MET A 120 3.53 -5.16 -8.63
N GLN A 121 2.67 -4.77 -9.57
CA GLN A 121 2.11 -5.71 -10.54
C GLN A 121 3.05 -6.12 -11.67
N ARG A 122 3.91 -5.19 -12.14
CA ARG A 122 4.72 -5.38 -13.36
C ARG A 122 6.16 -5.79 -13.08
N ILE A 123 6.71 -5.41 -11.93
CA ILE A 123 8.12 -5.66 -11.59
C ILE A 123 8.22 -6.68 -10.46
N ILE A 124 7.59 -6.40 -9.32
CA ILE A 124 7.77 -7.22 -8.11
C ILE A 124 7.02 -8.56 -8.24
N ARG A 125 5.80 -8.57 -8.78
CA ARG A 125 5.02 -9.81 -8.91
C ARG A 125 5.75 -10.88 -9.74
N PRO A 126 6.29 -10.59 -10.94
CA PRO A 126 7.12 -11.57 -11.66
C PRO A 126 8.34 -12.04 -10.86
N TRP A 127 8.99 -11.15 -10.12
CA TRP A 127 10.13 -11.51 -9.26
C TRP A 127 9.70 -12.43 -8.12
N GLY A 128 8.58 -12.17 -7.45
CA GLY A 128 8.06 -13.07 -6.41
C GLY A 128 7.75 -14.46 -6.95
N VAL A 129 7.20 -14.56 -8.17
CA VAL A 129 6.94 -15.85 -8.83
C VAL A 129 8.25 -16.56 -9.16
N TYR A 130 9.25 -15.83 -9.65
CA TYR A 130 10.60 -16.36 -9.90
C TYR A 130 11.26 -16.87 -8.61
N CYS A 131 11.06 -16.18 -7.49
CA CYS A 131 11.49 -16.61 -6.16
C CYS A 131 10.68 -17.77 -5.57
N GLY A 132 9.65 -18.27 -6.26
CA GLY A 132 8.89 -19.46 -5.85
C GLY A 132 7.73 -19.20 -4.88
N ILE A 133 7.30 -17.95 -4.67
CA ILE A 133 6.16 -17.63 -3.81
C ILE A 133 4.85 -18.05 -4.51
N LYS A 134 4.17 -19.07 -3.96
CA LYS A 134 2.94 -19.65 -4.55
C LYS A 134 1.64 -19.08 -3.96
N SER A 135 1.63 -18.80 -2.65
CA SER A 135 0.46 -18.27 -1.95
C SER A 135 0.12 -16.85 -2.44
N LYS A 136 -1.17 -16.60 -2.69
CA LYS A 136 -1.65 -15.28 -3.12
C LYS A 136 -1.55 -14.26 -1.98
N ALA A 137 -1.84 -14.67 -0.75
CA ALA A 137 -1.75 -13.82 0.43
C ALA A 137 -0.29 -13.43 0.72
N LYS A 138 0.61 -14.43 0.78
CA LYS A 138 2.06 -14.21 0.93
C LYS A 138 2.62 -13.34 -0.18
N MET A 139 2.20 -13.54 -1.43
CA MET A 139 2.59 -12.71 -2.57
C MET A 139 2.15 -11.24 -2.40
N ALA A 140 0.92 -10.99 -1.94
CA ALA A 140 0.43 -9.63 -1.71
C ALA A 140 1.28 -8.90 -0.67
N ARG A 141 1.56 -9.56 0.47
CA ARG A 141 2.40 -8.99 1.54
C ARG A 141 3.84 -8.80 1.11
N PHE A 142 4.41 -9.77 0.39
CA PHE A 142 5.75 -9.66 -0.19
C PHE A 142 5.85 -8.43 -1.12
N MET A 143 4.88 -8.24 -2.01
CA MET A 143 4.87 -7.07 -2.91
C MET A 143 4.79 -5.75 -2.14
N GLU A 144 3.96 -5.67 -1.08
CA GLU A 144 3.84 -4.49 -0.22
C GLU A 144 5.18 -4.14 0.44
N GLN A 145 5.86 -5.13 1.03
CA GLN A 145 7.14 -4.92 1.71
C GLN A 145 8.26 -4.58 0.73
N VAL A 146 8.37 -5.25 -0.42
CA VAL A 146 9.40 -4.94 -1.42
C VAL A 146 9.20 -3.54 -2.00
N TYR A 147 7.97 -3.13 -2.29
CA TYR A 147 7.72 -1.77 -2.75
C TYR A 147 8.14 -0.73 -1.71
N THR A 148 7.81 -0.98 -0.43
CA THR A 148 8.19 -0.12 0.69
C THR A 148 9.72 -0.02 0.81
N ALA A 149 10.43 -1.14 0.67
CA ALA A 149 11.89 -1.16 0.65
C ALA A 149 12.48 -0.38 -0.54
N ILE A 150 11.92 -0.50 -1.75
CA ILE A 150 12.36 0.27 -2.92
C ILE A 150 12.15 1.77 -2.72
N TYR A 151 10.99 2.17 -2.18
CA TYR A 151 10.69 3.57 -1.91
C TYR A 151 11.71 4.17 -0.93
N PHE A 152 11.92 3.55 0.22
CA PHE A 152 12.85 4.07 1.24
C PHE A 152 14.32 3.92 0.86
N ALA A 153 14.68 2.98 -0.02
CA ALA A 153 16.02 2.91 -0.61
C ALA A 153 16.37 4.15 -1.44
N VAL A 154 15.37 4.84 -1.99
CA VAL A 154 15.54 6.09 -2.75
C VAL A 154 15.38 7.31 -1.84
N PHE A 155 14.29 7.37 -1.07
CA PHE A 155 13.95 8.53 -0.26
C PHE A 155 14.83 8.68 1.00
N GLY A 156 15.29 7.59 1.61
CA GLY A 156 16.18 7.64 2.77
C GLY A 156 17.51 8.36 2.47
N PRO A 157 18.28 7.93 1.45
CA PRO A 157 19.49 8.65 1.03
C PRO A 157 19.22 10.07 0.55
N PHE A 158 18.09 10.31 -0.14
CA PHE A 158 17.72 11.65 -0.56
C PHE A 158 17.44 12.58 0.64
N GLY A 159 16.76 12.09 1.67
CA GLY A 159 16.55 12.82 2.93
C GLY A 159 17.86 13.14 3.64
N LEU A 160 18.80 12.19 3.72
CA LEU A 160 20.15 12.44 4.26
C LEU A 160 20.90 13.49 3.43
N TYR A 161 20.81 13.44 2.11
CA TYR A 161 21.42 14.44 1.23
C TYR A 161 20.84 15.84 1.50
N VAL A 162 19.52 15.97 1.63
CA VAL A 162 18.87 17.23 1.99
C VAL A 162 19.34 17.72 3.37
N MET A 163 19.38 16.83 4.36
CA MET A 163 19.83 17.17 5.72
C MET A 163 21.29 17.64 5.75
N SER A 164 22.16 17.06 4.91
CA SER A 164 23.59 17.43 4.84
C SER A 164 23.83 18.88 4.39
N LYS A 165 22.83 19.51 3.75
CA LYS A 165 22.87 20.91 3.34
C LYS A 165 22.28 21.87 4.39
N THR A 166 21.88 21.35 5.54
CA THR A 166 21.29 22.11 6.64
C THR A 166 22.12 21.97 7.89
N ASP A 167 21.99 22.93 8.82
CA ASP A 167 22.77 22.92 10.06
C ASP A 167 22.35 21.81 11.05
N ILE A 168 21.23 21.12 10.78
CA ILE A 168 20.76 19.98 11.59
C ILE A 168 21.46 18.66 11.26
N TRP A 169 22.50 18.65 10.42
CA TRP A 169 23.25 17.46 10.03
C TRP A 169 23.63 16.58 11.24
N TYR A 170 23.49 15.25 11.08
CA TYR A 170 23.59 14.28 12.18
C TYR A 170 22.68 14.59 13.39
N PHE A 171 21.46 15.04 13.10
CA PHE A 171 20.42 15.28 14.10
C PHE A 171 20.83 16.29 15.18
N ASN A 172 21.58 17.33 14.80
CA ASN A 172 21.86 18.44 15.72
C ASN A 172 20.55 19.18 16.06
N THR A 173 20.26 19.34 17.36
CA THR A 173 18.96 19.82 17.85
C THR A 173 18.89 21.34 17.94
N THR A 174 19.99 22.01 18.27
CA THR A 174 20.02 23.47 18.45
C THR A 174 19.58 24.23 17.20
N PRO A 175 20.03 23.87 15.99
CA PRO A 175 19.60 24.56 14.76
C PRO A 175 18.13 24.33 14.40
N MET A 176 17.42 23.42 15.07
CA MET A 176 15.97 23.30 14.90
C MET A 176 15.21 24.52 15.45
N PHE A 177 15.82 25.23 16.41
CA PHE A 177 15.22 26.38 17.11
C PHE A 177 15.97 27.69 16.86
N GLU A 178 17.28 27.62 16.63
CA GLU A 178 18.09 28.75 16.19
C GLU A 178 17.59 29.26 14.84
N GLY A 179 17.59 30.57 14.60
CA GLY A 179 17.11 31.14 13.34
C GLY A 179 15.61 30.98 13.07
N PHE A 180 14.84 30.35 13.96
CA PHE A 180 13.41 30.14 13.77
C PHE A 180 12.65 31.48 13.74
N PRO A 181 11.71 31.69 12.78
CA PRO A 181 11.14 30.70 11.87
C PRO A 181 11.92 30.49 10.56
N HIS A 182 12.16 29.21 10.22
CA HIS A 182 12.73 28.80 8.93
C HIS A 182 11.67 28.88 7.82
N ARG A 183 11.42 30.08 7.28
CA ARG A 183 10.32 30.32 6.33
C ARG A 183 10.62 29.91 4.90
N LEU A 184 11.91 29.90 4.55
CA LEU A 184 12.42 29.67 3.21
C LEU A 184 13.28 28.43 3.20
N HIS A 185 13.13 27.62 2.16
CA HIS A 185 13.87 26.39 1.98
C HIS A 185 14.40 26.29 0.56
N THR A 186 15.51 25.58 0.37
CA THR A 186 16.01 25.24 -0.95
C THR A 186 15.01 24.34 -1.69
N ALA A 187 15.12 24.31 -3.03
CA ALA A 187 14.20 23.53 -3.87
C ALA A 187 14.15 22.04 -3.50
N ASP A 188 15.30 21.45 -3.23
CA ASP A 188 15.44 20.05 -2.84
C ASP A 188 14.83 19.76 -1.47
N PHE A 189 15.03 20.64 -0.48
CA PHE A 189 14.39 20.51 0.82
C PHE A 189 12.87 20.55 0.69
N LYS A 190 12.34 21.57 0.00
CA LYS A 190 10.90 21.72 -0.17
C LYS A 190 10.30 20.55 -0.96
N ALA A 191 10.97 20.11 -2.03
CA ALA A 191 10.54 18.95 -2.81
C ALA A 191 10.50 17.69 -1.95
N TYR A 192 11.59 17.36 -1.23
CA TYR A 192 11.64 16.20 -0.35
C TYR A 192 10.49 16.21 0.66
N TYR A 193 10.30 17.34 1.34
CA TYR A 193 9.28 17.48 2.38
C TYR A 193 7.86 17.30 1.83
N LEU A 194 7.54 17.89 0.67
CA LEU A 194 6.22 17.74 0.05
C LEU A 194 6.00 16.36 -0.58
N LEU A 195 7.05 15.73 -1.11
CA LEU A 195 6.99 14.37 -1.64
C LEU A 195 6.74 13.35 -0.51
N GLU A 196 7.42 13.50 0.63
CA GLU A 196 7.13 12.71 1.82
C GLU A 196 5.69 12.93 2.29
N ALA A 197 5.22 14.17 2.38
CA ALA A 197 3.81 14.44 2.68
C ALA A 197 2.84 13.76 1.69
N SER A 198 3.21 13.68 0.40
CA SER A 198 2.43 13.00 -0.65
C SER A 198 2.40 11.48 -0.45
N TYR A 199 3.51 10.89 -0.03
CA TYR A 199 3.62 9.47 0.28
C TYR A 199 2.78 9.10 1.50
N TRP A 200 2.89 9.85 2.59
CA TRP A 200 2.08 9.62 3.79
C TRP A 200 0.58 9.85 3.54
N ALA A 201 0.22 10.84 2.71
CA ALA A 201 -1.16 11.00 2.26
C ALA A 201 -1.63 9.81 1.40
N GLN A 202 -0.77 9.28 0.52
CA GLN A 202 -1.06 8.10 -0.27
C GLN A 202 -1.28 6.85 0.61
N GLN A 203 -0.42 6.62 1.60
CA GLN A 203 -0.55 5.51 2.55
C GLN A 203 -1.82 5.65 3.40
N ALA A 204 -2.17 6.87 3.83
CA ALA A 204 -3.42 7.11 4.53
C ALA A 204 -4.66 6.78 3.67
N ILE A 205 -4.64 7.09 2.38
CA ILE A 205 -5.74 6.73 1.46
C ILE A 205 -5.85 5.20 1.32
N VAL A 206 -4.72 4.49 1.18
CA VAL A 206 -4.68 3.02 1.13
C VAL A 206 -5.31 2.42 2.38
N LEU A 207 -4.96 2.96 3.55
CA LEU A 207 -5.50 2.52 4.84
C LEU A 207 -7.00 2.82 4.98
N LEU A 208 -7.44 4.03 4.65
CA LEU A 208 -8.84 4.47 4.77
C LEU A 208 -9.78 3.72 3.84
N LEU A 209 -9.32 3.42 2.62
CA LEU A 209 -10.07 2.66 1.64
C LEU A 209 -9.99 1.13 1.86
N LEU A 210 -9.28 0.68 2.91
CA LEU A 210 -9.06 -0.73 3.22
C LEU A 210 -8.57 -1.52 2.00
N LEU A 211 -7.68 -0.90 1.20
CA LEU A 211 -7.10 -1.56 0.03
C LEU A 211 -6.11 -2.66 0.45
N GLU A 212 -5.61 -2.58 1.68
CA GLU A 212 -4.83 -3.63 2.34
C GLU A 212 -5.68 -4.33 3.40
N LYS A 213 -5.56 -5.66 3.50
CA LYS A 213 -6.27 -6.45 4.53
C LYS A 213 -5.85 -5.96 5.93
N PRO A 214 -6.81 -5.60 6.81
CA PRO A 214 -6.52 -5.16 8.18
C PRO A 214 -5.63 -6.14 8.92
N ARG A 215 -4.63 -5.60 9.62
CA ARG A 215 -3.70 -6.36 10.45
C ARG A 215 -4.19 -6.40 11.90
N LYS A 216 -3.65 -7.29 12.75
CA LYS A 216 -4.00 -7.36 14.18
C LYS A 216 -3.69 -6.03 14.92
N ASP A 217 -2.73 -5.24 14.43
CA ASP A 217 -2.34 -3.91 14.92
C ASP A 217 -2.99 -2.73 14.14
N PHE A 218 -4.16 -2.97 13.52
CA PHE A 218 -4.81 -1.96 12.67
C PHE A 218 -5.19 -0.68 13.43
N LYS A 219 -5.61 -0.78 14.70
CA LYS A 219 -6.02 0.40 15.48
C LYS A 219 -4.82 1.30 15.80
N GLU A 220 -3.71 0.67 16.15
CA GLU A 220 -2.42 1.31 16.42
C GLU A 220 -1.89 1.96 15.13
N LEU A 221 -2.01 1.28 13.99
CA LEU A 221 -1.64 1.81 12.69
C LEU A 221 -2.51 3.02 12.27
N VAL A 222 -3.81 3.00 12.55
CA VAL A 222 -4.71 4.16 12.31
C VAL A 222 -4.33 5.33 13.23
N ALA A 223 -4.10 5.07 14.52
CA ALA A 223 -3.67 6.11 15.46
C ALA A 223 -2.34 6.75 15.03
N HIS A 224 -1.39 5.92 14.59
CA HIS A 224 -0.14 6.38 13.99
C HIS A 224 -0.35 7.30 12.79
N HIS A 225 -1.23 6.94 11.85
CA HIS A 225 -1.51 7.77 10.68
C HIS A 225 -2.13 9.12 11.05
N ILE A 226 -3.00 9.15 12.07
CA ILE A 226 -3.55 10.42 12.58
C ILE A 226 -2.43 11.28 13.16
N ILE A 227 -1.55 10.71 13.99
CA ILE A 227 -0.44 11.42 14.63
C ILE A 227 0.56 11.94 13.59
N THR A 228 0.96 11.09 12.64
CA THR A 228 1.94 11.45 11.60
C THR A 228 1.40 12.51 10.66
N LEU A 229 0.17 12.39 10.14
CA LEU A 229 -0.43 13.43 9.30
C LEU A 229 -0.58 14.75 10.06
N ALA A 230 -0.90 14.71 11.36
CA ALA A 230 -0.93 15.90 12.19
C ALA A 230 0.47 16.52 12.36
N LEU A 231 1.51 15.72 12.62
CA LEU A 231 2.89 16.18 12.69
C LEU A 231 3.32 16.84 11.39
N ILE A 232 3.11 16.20 10.24
CA ILE A 232 3.46 16.71 8.91
C ILE A 232 2.73 18.04 8.64
N GLY A 233 1.41 18.05 8.81
CA GLY A 233 0.59 19.23 8.55
C GLY A 233 0.95 20.41 9.45
N LEU A 234 1.10 20.18 10.76
CA LEU A 234 1.40 21.24 11.72
C LEU A 234 2.84 21.73 11.60
N SER A 235 3.81 20.85 11.41
CA SER A 235 5.21 21.28 11.27
C SER A 235 5.43 22.07 9.98
N TYR A 236 4.78 21.72 8.87
CA TYR A 236 4.77 22.56 7.67
C TYR A 236 4.02 23.89 7.90
N ARG A 237 2.83 23.84 8.52
CA ARG A 237 2.01 25.03 8.77
C ARG A 237 2.67 26.04 9.70
N PHE A 238 3.47 25.59 10.67
CA PHE A 238 4.10 26.43 11.69
C PHE A 238 5.64 26.50 11.60
N HIS A 239 6.25 26.08 10.48
CA HIS A 239 7.70 26.21 10.21
C HIS A 239 8.61 25.35 11.11
N PHE A 240 8.10 24.29 11.72
CA PHE A 240 8.89 23.28 12.44
C PHE A 240 9.43 22.19 11.50
N THR A 241 9.73 22.56 10.26
CA THR A 241 10.12 21.62 9.19
C THR A 241 11.45 20.94 9.45
N TYR A 242 12.37 21.54 10.22
CA TYR A 242 13.63 20.91 10.62
C TYR A 242 13.43 19.73 11.59
N ILE A 243 12.52 19.88 12.56
CA ILE A 243 12.08 18.76 13.40
C ILE A 243 11.42 17.70 12.52
N GLY A 244 10.54 18.13 11.59
CA GLY A 244 9.88 17.23 10.64
C GLY A 244 10.86 16.46 9.76
N LEU A 245 11.90 17.10 9.23
CA LEU A 245 12.94 16.48 8.42
C LEU A 245 13.70 15.40 9.20
N ALA A 246 14.10 15.71 10.44
CA ALA A 246 14.74 14.73 11.32
C ALA A 246 13.82 13.52 11.60
N VAL A 247 12.52 13.77 11.84
CA VAL A 247 11.54 12.69 12.04
C VAL A 247 11.39 11.86 10.77
N TYR A 248 11.22 12.46 9.59
CA TYR A 248 11.13 11.71 8.32
C TYR A 248 12.33 10.78 8.12
N ILE A 249 13.55 11.30 8.22
CA ILE A 249 14.76 10.51 7.96
C ILE A 249 14.89 9.32 8.93
N THR A 250 14.64 9.53 10.23
CA THR A 250 14.68 8.42 11.19
C THR A 250 13.62 7.38 10.88
N HIS A 251 12.44 7.81 10.42
CA HIS A 251 11.35 6.92 10.07
C HIS A 251 11.69 6.10 8.82
N ASP A 252 12.04 6.77 7.72
CA ASP A 252 12.33 6.16 6.42
C ASP A 252 13.46 5.12 6.51
N ILE A 253 14.57 5.46 7.19
CA ILE A 253 15.70 4.54 7.34
C ILE A 253 15.28 3.31 8.12
N SER A 254 14.59 3.47 9.25
CA SER A 254 14.18 2.31 10.05
C SER A 254 13.13 1.44 9.35
N ASP A 255 12.23 2.04 8.57
CA ASP A 255 11.20 1.33 7.83
C ASP A 255 11.78 0.58 6.62
N PHE A 256 12.87 1.08 6.02
CA PHE A 256 13.66 0.31 5.06
C PHE A 256 14.11 -1.02 5.66
N PHE A 257 14.77 -1.00 6.82
CA PHE A 257 15.22 -2.22 7.49
C PHE A 257 14.06 -3.14 7.94
N LEU A 258 12.93 -2.56 8.35
CA LEU A 258 11.73 -3.35 8.66
C LEU A 258 11.22 -4.08 7.41
N ALA A 259 11.05 -3.37 6.30
CA ALA A 259 10.49 -3.90 5.07
C ALA A 259 11.39 -4.97 4.43
N THR A 260 12.70 -4.75 4.42
CA THR A 260 13.68 -5.72 3.93
C THR A 260 13.78 -6.94 4.83
N SER A 261 13.70 -6.79 6.17
CA SER A 261 13.70 -7.94 7.08
C SER A 261 12.51 -8.88 6.80
N LYS A 262 11.31 -8.32 6.61
CA LYS A 262 10.13 -9.09 6.21
C LYS A 262 10.27 -9.70 4.82
N THR A 263 10.84 -8.96 3.88
CA THR A 263 11.12 -9.47 2.53
C THR A 263 12.04 -10.71 2.59
N LEU A 264 13.10 -10.67 3.40
CA LEU A 264 14.01 -11.80 3.59
C LEU A 264 13.32 -13.00 4.26
N ASN A 265 12.41 -12.75 5.20
CA ASN A 265 11.59 -13.78 5.84
C ASN A 265 10.68 -14.46 4.81
N TYR A 266 9.97 -13.70 3.96
CA TYR A 266 9.13 -14.27 2.91
C TYR A 266 9.89 -15.10 1.87
N LEU A 267 11.19 -14.84 1.70
CA LEU A 267 12.09 -15.57 0.80
C LEU A 267 12.82 -16.73 1.49
N ASP A 268 12.57 -16.98 2.78
CA ASP A 268 13.25 -18.02 3.57
C ASP A 268 14.79 -17.91 3.51
N SER A 269 15.30 -16.67 3.46
CA SER A 269 16.74 -16.40 3.31
C SER A 269 17.53 -16.73 4.58
N VAL A 270 18.72 -17.31 4.41
CA VAL A 270 19.64 -17.65 5.51
C VAL A 270 20.12 -16.41 6.27
N LEU A 271 20.05 -15.23 5.65
CA LEU A 271 20.48 -13.97 6.24
C LEU A 271 19.44 -13.36 7.20
N ILE A 272 18.26 -13.98 7.36
CA ILE A 272 17.17 -13.41 8.15
C ILE A 272 17.57 -13.11 9.60
N GLY A 273 18.27 -14.02 10.28
CA GLY A 273 18.67 -13.86 11.68
C GLY A 273 19.59 -12.65 11.90
N PRO A 274 20.79 -12.61 11.27
CA PRO A 274 21.70 -11.46 11.39
C PRO A 274 21.06 -10.13 10.95
N TYR A 275 20.24 -10.15 9.89
CA TYR A 275 19.56 -8.97 9.40
C TYR A 275 18.50 -8.46 10.39
N PHE A 276 17.75 -9.38 11.01
CA PHE A 276 16.73 -9.03 12.01
C PHE A 276 17.34 -8.41 13.27
N ILE A 277 18.50 -8.90 13.73
CA ILE A 277 19.24 -8.27 14.84
C ILE A 277 19.70 -6.85 14.46
N THR A 278 20.23 -6.69 13.26
CA THR A 278 20.64 -5.37 12.74
C THR A 278 19.44 -4.41 12.70
N PHE A 279 18.30 -4.88 12.21
CA PHE A 279 17.05 -4.13 12.18
C PHE A 279 16.63 -3.67 13.58
N ILE A 280 16.68 -4.52 14.61
CA ILE A 280 16.35 -4.13 15.99
C ILE A 280 17.26 -3.00 16.48
N GLY A 281 18.57 -3.10 16.23
CA GLY A 281 19.53 -2.06 16.60
C GLY A 281 19.24 -0.72 15.92
N VAL A 282 18.97 -0.75 14.61
CA VAL A 282 18.58 0.46 13.84
C VAL A 282 17.27 1.03 14.35
N TRP A 283 16.26 0.19 14.62
CA TRP A 283 14.98 0.63 15.16
C TRP A 283 15.15 1.36 16.49
N ILE A 284 15.90 0.78 17.44
CA ILE A 284 16.12 1.40 18.75
C ILE A 284 16.83 2.75 18.60
N TYR A 285 17.89 2.80 17.81
CA TYR A 285 18.65 4.04 17.63
C TYR A 285 17.82 5.12 16.93
N MET A 286 17.22 4.79 15.79
CA MET A 286 16.50 5.76 14.95
C MET A 286 15.17 6.19 15.59
N ARG A 287 14.38 5.24 16.09
CA ARG A 287 13.01 5.52 16.57
C ARG A 287 12.92 5.88 18.03
N HIS A 288 13.93 5.55 18.85
CA HIS A 288 13.90 5.85 20.28
C HIS A 288 15.00 6.80 20.70
N TYR A 289 16.28 6.45 20.50
CA TYR A 289 17.36 7.31 20.97
C TYR A 289 17.30 8.71 20.35
N LEU A 290 17.20 8.81 19.02
CA LEU A 290 17.11 10.10 18.33
C LEU A 290 15.81 10.85 18.63
N ASN A 291 14.67 10.15 18.72
CA ASN A 291 13.39 10.79 19.04
C ASN A 291 13.38 11.31 20.49
N LEU A 292 13.93 10.56 21.45
CA LEU A 292 14.10 11.01 22.84
C LEU A 292 15.04 12.22 22.93
N ARG A 293 16.10 12.27 22.11
CA ARG A 293 16.96 13.45 21.99
C ARG A 293 16.20 14.67 21.49
N ILE A 294 15.34 14.51 20.47
CA ILE A 294 14.48 15.59 19.96
C ILE A 294 13.46 16.03 21.03
N LEU A 295 12.80 15.09 21.71
CA LEU A 295 11.88 15.38 22.81
C LEU A 295 12.55 16.14 23.95
N TRP A 296 13.77 15.74 24.32
CA TRP A 296 14.57 16.45 25.30
C TRP A 296 14.85 17.90 24.85
N ALA A 297 15.27 18.09 23.60
CA ALA A 297 15.51 19.43 23.06
C ALA A 297 14.24 20.29 22.98
N VAL A 298 13.06 19.69 22.70
CA VAL A 298 11.78 20.41 22.78
C VAL A 298 11.46 20.86 24.21
N LEU A 299 11.93 20.14 25.23
CA LEU A 299 11.76 20.55 26.63
C LEU A 299 12.78 21.60 27.08
N THR A 300 14.05 21.48 26.67
CA THR A 300 15.16 22.29 27.19
C THR A 300 15.57 23.45 26.30
N GLU A 301 15.58 23.26 24.98
CA GLU A 301 16.09 24.22 23.99
C GLU A 301 14.98 25.09 23.38
N PHE A 302 13.75 24.58 23.29
CA PHE A 302 12.63 25.27 22.62
C PHE A 302 12.37 26.69 23.15
N GLN A 303 12.47 26.88 24.47
CA GLN A 303 12.26 28.18 25.11
C GLN A 303 13.54 29.02 25.20
N THR A 304 14.70 28.39 25.23
CA THR A 304 15.98 29.04 25.55
C THR A 304 16.76 29.48 24.32
N VAL A 305 16.60 28.79 23.19
CA VAL A 305 17.30 29.08 21.94
C VAL A 305 16.42 29.94 21.04
N GLY A 306 16.81 31.20 20.84
CA GLY A 306 16.08 32.16 19.99
C GLY A 306 14.79 32.71 20.63
N PRO A 307 14.07 33.61 19.93
CA PRO A 307 12.88 34.26 20.49
C PRO A 307 11.79 33.26 20.89
N PHE A 308 11.18 33.47 22.05
CA PHE A 308 10.04 32.70 22.56
C PHE A 308 8.84 33.64 22.72
N GLU A 309 8.17 33.91 21.61
CA GLU A 309 7.01 34.78 21.53
C GLU A 309 6.05 34.29 20.44
N LEU A 310 4.80 34.74 20.50
CA LEU A 310 3.82 34.49 19.45
C LEU A 310 3.61 35.79 18.67
N ASN A 311 4.03 35.81 17.42
CA ASN A 311 3.80 36.94 16.52
C ASN A 311 3.35 36.44 15.14
N TRP A 312 2.11 36.78 14.77
CA TRP A 312 1.49 36.34 13.51
C TRP A 312 2.04 37.05 12.28
N GLU A 313 2.49 38.30 12.43
CA GLU A 313 3.04 39.11 11.35
C GLU A 313 4.42 38.59 10.94
N THR A 314 5.29 38.34 11.92
CA THR A 314 6.60 37.71 11.70
C THR A 314 6.52 36.18 11.63
N GLN A 315 5.33 35.59 11.66
CA GLN A 315 5.12 34.14 11.67
C GLN A 315 5.99 33.41 12.70
N GLN A 316 6.29 34.08 13.82
CA GLN A 316 7.00 33.54 14.95
C GLN A 316 5.99 32.77 15.80
N TYR A 317 6.12 31.45 15.80
CA TYR A 317 5.17 30.53 16.41
C TYR A 317 5.73 29.79 17.63
N LYS A 318 6.94 30.14 18.10
CA LYS A 318 7.53 29.55 19.30
C LYS A 318 6.88 30.11 20.56
N CYS A 319 5.85 29.44 21.05
CA CYS A 319 5.17 29.77 22.30
C CYS A 319 4.88 28.52 23.14
N ARG A 320 4.30 28.71 24.33
CA ARG A 320 4.00 27.57 25.21
C ARG A 320 3.03 26.58 24.57
N LEU A 321 2.07 27.08 23.81
CA LEU A 321 1.09 26.26 23.10
C LEU A 321 1.77 25.38 22.04
N SER A 322 2.61 25.96 21.18
CA SER A 322 3.33 25.20 20.16
C SER A 322 4.27 24.16 20.78
N GLN A 323 4.91 24.49 21.91
CA GLN A 323 5.78 23.57 22.63
C GLN A 323 4.99 22.35 23.14
N VAL A 324 3.84 22.58 23.79
CA VAL A 324 2.99 21.50 24.32
C VAL A 324 2.44 20.62 23.19
N ILE A 325 1.97 21.22 22.10
CA ILE A 325 1.46 20.47 20.94
C ILE A 325 2.57 19.64 20.29
N THR A 326 3.74 20.25 20.04
CA THR A 326 4.88 19.57 19.42
C THR A 326 5.37 18.42 20.29
N PHE A 327 5.56 18.67 21.58
CA PHE A 327 5.96 17.64 22.55
C PHE A 327 4.91 16.52 22.64
N GLY A 328 3.62 16.88 22.72
CA GLY A 328 2.53 15.92 22.82
C GLY A 328 2.44 14.99 21.61
N LEU A 329 2.55 15.53 20.39
CA LEU A 329 2.52 14.73 19.17
C LEU A 329 3.77 13.85 19.02
N LEU A 330 4.97 14.37 19.30
CA LEU A 330 6.20 13.57 19.27
C LEU A 330 6.20 12.49 20.35
N SER A 331 5.65 12.77 21.53
CA SER A 331 5.51 11.79 22.61
C SER A 331 4.48 10.70 22.26
N ALA A 332 3.38 11.07 21.61
CA ALA A 332 2.40 10.11 21.11
C ALA A 332 3.02 9.21 20.03
N LEU A 333 3.80 9.79 19.11
CA LEU A 333 4.57 9.03 18.13
C LEU A 333 5.57 8.07 18.81
N GLN A 334 6.28 8.55 19.84
CA GLN A 334 7.19 7.73 20.64
C GLN A 334 6.47 6.57 21.34
N ALA A 335 5.27 6.80 21.88
CA ALA A 335 4.48 5.76 22.55
C ALA A 335 4.07 4.64 21.58
N VAL A 336 3.63 4.98 20.36
CA VAL A 336 3.34 3.98 19.33
C VAL A 336 4.60 3.23 18.91
N ASN A 337 5.73 3.92 18.76
CA ASN A 337 7.01 3.27 18.44
C ASN A 337 7.44 2.28 19.54
N LEU A 338 7.20 2.60 20.82
CA LEU A 338 7.49 1.68 21.94
C LEU A 338 6.59 0.44 21.92
N LEU A 339 5.31 0.59 21.56
CA LEU A 339 4.42 -0.55 21.37
C LEU A 339 4.96 -1.49 20.29
N TRP A 340 5.38 -0.95 19.15
CA TRP A 340 5.98 -1.77 18.09
C TRP A 340 7.32 -2.37 18.48
N LEU A 341 8.17 -1.66 19.24
CA LEU A 341 9.38 -2.26 19.79
C LEU A 341 9.04 -3.47 20.67
N PHE A 342 8.03 -3.36 21.53
CA PHE A 342 7.58 -4.49 22.35
C PHE A 342 7.17 -5.69 21.48
N LEU A 343 6.44 -5.47 20.38
CA LEU A 343 6.09 -6.55 19.44
C LEU A 343 7.32 -7.13 18.76
N ILE A 344 8.28 -6.30 18.33
CA ILE A 344 9.53 -6.73 17.70
C ILE A 344 10.35 -7.59 18.67
N LEU A 345 10.52 -7.15 19.92
CA LEU A 345 11.25 -7.89 20.94
C LEU A 345 10.55 -9.18 21.34
N ARG A 346 9.21 -9.21 21.35
CA ARG A 346 8.44 -10.44 21.54
C ARG A 346 8.73 -11.45 20.44
N ILE A 347 8.75 -11.02 19.17
CA ILE A 347 9.10 -11.87 18.03
C ILE A 347 10.54 -12.36 18.15
N ALA A 348 11.48 -11.47 18.51
CA ALA A 348 12.88 -11.83 18.72
C ALA A 348 13.06 -12.88 19.83
N LYS A 349 12.35 -12.72 20.95
CA LYS A 349 12.34 -13.69 22.05
C LYS A 349 11.83 -15.04 21.58
N ASN A 350 10.71 -15.07 20.85
CA ASN A 350 10.14 -16.31 20.31
C ASN A 350 11.11 -16.97 19.32
N TYR A 351 11.74 -16.20 18.43
CA TYR A 351 12.72 -16.70 17.47
C TYR A 351 13.95 -17.34 18.14
N VAL A 352 14.38 -16.84 19.29
CA VAL A 352 15.54 -17.39 20.04
C VAL A 352 15.16 -18.57 20.94
N LEU A 353 13.95 -18.56 21.53
CA LEU A 353 13.50 -19.61 22.45
C LEU A 353 12.92 -20.84 21.74
N SER A 354 12.37 -20.68 20.54
CA SER A 354 11.90 -21.78 19.72
C SER A 354 13.05 -22.32 18.87
N ASP A 355 13.68 -23.42 19.30
CA ASP A 355 14.75 -24.14 18.58
C ASP A 355 14.30 -24.77 17.23
N VAL A 356 13.13 -24.39 16.69
CA VAL A 356 12.67 -24.81 15.37
C VAL A 356 11.88 -23.65 14.74
N ARG A 357 12.37 -23.21 13.59
CA ARG A 357 11.79 -22.36 12.53
C ARG A 357 10.24 -22.32 12.43
N LYS A 358 9.57 -21.78 13.44
CA LYS A 358 8.13 -21.51 13.42
C LYS A 358 7.91 -20.13 14.02
N ASP A 359 7.96 -19.16 13.12
CA ASP A 359 7.63 -17.77 13.39
C ASP A 359 6.11 -17.67 13.48
N GLU A 360 5.57 -17.47 14.69
CA GLU A 360 4.12 -17.34 14.91
C GLU A 360 3.50 -16.16 14.12
N ARG A 361 4.30 -15.21 13.62
CA ARG A 361 3.81 -14.11 12.77
C ARG A 361 3.63 -14.54 11.30
N SER A 362 4.38 -15.54 10.84
CA SER A 362 4.12 -16.21 9.57
C SER A 362 3.16 -17.39 9.72
N GLU A 363 3.12 -18.07 10.87
CA GLU A 363 2.11 -19.10 11.14
C GLU A 363 0.70 -18.51 11.17
N ASP A 364 0.51 -17.27 11.63
CA ASP A 364 -0.78 -16.58 11.58
C ASP A 364 -1.21 -16.19 10.14
N GLU A 365 -0.26 -15.85 9.26
CA GLU A 365 -0.55 -15.65 7.82
C GLU A 365 -0.79 -17.01 7.12
N GLU A 366 -0.14 -18.10 7.58
CA GLU A 366 -0.36 -19.48 7.12
C GLU A 366 -1.66 -20.11 7.65
N GLU A 367 -2.14 -19.76 8.85
CA GLU A 367 -3.47 -20.13 9.36
C GLU A 367 -4.56 -19.45 8.53
N GLU A 368 -4.36 -18.20 8.13
CA GLU A 368 -5.22 -17.50 7.17
C GLU A 368 -5.15 -18.10 5.74
N GLU A 369 -4.02 -18.69 5.33
CA GLU A 369 -3.90 -19.44 4.06
C GLU A 369 -4.75 -20.72 4.06
N GLN A 370 -4.86 -21.40 5.20
CA GLN A 370 -5.69 -22.60 5.33
C GLN A 370 -7.19 -22.31 5.26
N GLU A 371 -7.64 -21.12 5.68
CA GLU A 371 -9.05 -20.71 5.57
C GLU A 371 -9.47 -20.35 4.13
N GLU A 372 -8.56 -19.81 3.30
CA GLU A 372 -8.86 -19.45 1.91
C GLU A 372 -8.90 -20.66 0.96
N ASP A 373 -8.03 -21.66 1.13
CA ASP A 373 -8.03 -22.89 0.30
C ASP A 373 -9.21 -23.85 0.64
N GLN A 374 -9.90 -23.62 1.76
CA GLN A 374 -11.04 -24.44 2.19
C GLN A 374 -12.41 -23.92 1.75
N GLN A 375 -12.52 -22.76 1.08
CA GLN A 375 -13.81 -22.34 0.51
C GLN A 375 -14.13 -23.16 -0.76
N PRO A 376 -15.17 -24.02 -0.76
CA PRO A 376 -15.57 -24.70 -1.98
C PRO A 376 -16.20 -23.68 -2.92
N THR A 377 -15.65 -23.53 -4.12
CA THR A 377 -16.32 -22.86 -5.24
C THR A 377 -17.64 -23.56 -5.50
N LEU A 378 -18.74 -23.01 -4.98
CA LEU A 378 -20.09 -23.40 -5.34
C LEU A 378 -20.34 -23.00 -6.80
N THR A 379 -20.15 -23.95 -7.70
CA THR A 379 -20.68 -23.93 -9.06
C THR A 379 -22.20 -23.88 -8.97
N LYS A 380 -22.78 -22.72 -9.30
CA LYS A 380 -24.22 -22.57 -9.52
C LYS A 380 -24.57 -23.08 -10.91
N ASP A 381 -24.69 -24.40 -11.04
CA ASP A 381 -25.44 -25.04 -12.11
C ASP A 381 -26.53 -25.92 -11.49
N ALA A 382 -27.73 -25.35 -11.34
CA ALA A 382 -28.96 -26.10 -11.07
C ALA A 382 -30.19 -25.29 -11.51
N GLN A 383 -30.59 -25.55 -12.76
CA GLN A 383 -31.93 -26.06 -13.10
C GLN A 383 -33.16 -25.39 -12.47
N VAL A 384 -33.91 -24.64 -13.31
CA VAL A 384 -35.36 -24.48 -13.17
C VAL A 384 -36.01 -24.65 -14.56
N CYS A 385 -36.43 -25.87 -14.87
CA CYS A 385 -37.69 -26.12 -15.58
C CYS A 385 -38.76 -26.27 -14.48
N GLY A 386 -40.01 -25.85 -14.58
CA GLY A 386 -40.83 -25.20 -15.59
C GLY A 386 -42.26 -25.21 -15.04
N ASN A 387 -43.14 -24.31 -15.50
CA ASN A 387 -44.57 -24.61 -15.49
C ASN A 387 -45.31 -23.83 -16.60
N ALA A 388 -46.22 -24.56 -17.24
CA ALA A 388 -47.04 -24.25 -18.41
C ALA A 388 -48.05 -23.10 -18.20
N GLY A 389 -48.69 -22.49 -19.21
CA GLY A 389 -48.78 -22.83 -20.64
C GLY A 389 -49.69 -21.89 -21.43
N THR A 390 -50.26 -22.42 -22.54
CA THR A 390 -51.17 -21.85 -23.57
C THR A 390 -50.55 -20.88 -24.57
N GLY A 391 -50.65 -21.04 -25.89
CA GLY A 391 -51.34 -22.01 -26.74
C GLY A 391 -51.09 -21.68 -28.23
N THR A 392 -51.42 -22.66 -29.09
CA THR A 392 -51.70 -22.59 -30.53
C THR A 392 -50.59 -22.22 -31.53
N GLY A 393 -50.27 -23.18 -32.40
CA GLY A 393 -50.38 -22.97 -33.84
C GLY A 393 -49.11 -23.16 -34.68
N ALA A 394 -49.16 -24.21 -35.52
CA ALA A 394 -48.67 -24.26 -36.90
C ALA A 394 -47.28 -24.88 -37.23
N ILE A 395 -47.39 -26.06 -37.87
CA ILE A 395 -46.82 -26.46 -39.18
C ILE A 395 -45.30 -26.70 -39.30
N GLY A 396 -44.96 -27.94 -39.69
CA GLY A 396 -43.95 -28.19 -40.73
C GLY A 396 -42.96 -29.33 -40.45
N SER A 397 -43.15 -30.45 -41.18
CA SER A 397 -42.17 -31.41 -41.77
C SER A 397 -40.71 -31.45 -41.28
N ALA A 398 -39.94 -32.54 -41.37
CA ALA A 398 -40.09 -33.97 -41.67
C ALA A 398 -38.66 -34.55 -41.63
N ASN A 399 -38.54 -35.83 -41.31
CA ASN A 399 -37.53 -36.80 -41.76
C ASN A 399 -36.04 -36.77 -41.29
N ASN A 400 -35.72 -37.92 -40.69
CA ASN A 400 -34.63 -38.86 -40.98
C ASN A 400 -33.16 -38.51 -40.66
N GLY A 401 -32.50 -39.47 -40.01
CA GLY A 401 -31.24 -40.01 -40.56
C GLY A 401 -30.16 -40.35 -39.54
N SER A 402 -30.13 -41.61 -39.15
CA SER A 402 -28.98 -42.43 -38.70
C SER A 402 -27.57 -41.91 -39.03
N ALA A 403 -26.64 -41.98 -38.08
CA ALA A 403 -25.34 -42.65 -38.26
C ALA A 403 -24.55 -42.77 -36.95
N ASP A 404 -23.99 -43.96 -36.79
CA ASP A 404 -23.12 -44.49 -35.74
C ASP A 404 -21.67 -43.95 -35.84
N ALA A 405 -20.93 -43.91 -34.72
CA ALA A 405 -19.47 -44.13 -34.62
C ALA A 405 -18.89 -43.84 -33.21
N THR A 406 -18.58 -44.93 -32.51
CA THR A 406 -17.32 -45.23 -31.79
C THR A 406 -16.68 -44.26 -30.76
N HIS A 407 -16.76 -44.69 -29.49
CA HIS A 407 -15.67 -45.00 -28.54
C HIS A 407 -14.46 -44.04 -28.39
N VAL A 408 -14.24 -43.50 -27.18
CA VAL A 408 -13.09 -43.79 -26.27
C VAL A 408 -13.26 -42.96 -24.98
N THR A 409 -13.55 -43.63 -23.86
CA THR A 409 -13.47 -43.10 -22.49
C THR A 409 -12.22 -43.63 -21.80
N ARG A 410 -11.41 -42.74 -21.21
CA ARG A 410 -10.36 -43.10 -20.25
C ARG A 410 -10.65 -42.44 -18.89
N ARG A 411 -11.17 -43.24 -17.95
CA ARG A 411 -11.18 -42.99 -16.50
C ARG A 411 -9.97 -43.70 -15.90
N THR A 412 -9.24 -43.04 -15.00
CA THR A 412 -8.30 -43.70 -14.07
C THR A 412 -8.69 -43.34 -12.66
N ALA A 413 -9.16 -44.36 -11.91
CA ALA A 413 -9.34 -44.34 -10.47
C ALA A 413 -8.04 -44.82 -9.80
N LYS A 414 -7.69 -44.22 -8.66
CA LYS A 414 -6.64 -44.70 -7.74
C LYS A 414 -7.31 -45.57 -6.67
N THR A 415 -6.83 -46.79 -6.49
CA THR A 415 -7.17 -47.68 -5.37
C THR A 415 -5.91 -47.93 -4.55
N LYS A 416 -6.07 -47.86 -3.21
CA LYS A 416 -5.10 -48.22 -2.17
C LYS A 416 -4.98 -49.75 -2.07
N GLU A 417 -3.80 -50.25 -1.70
CA GLU A 417 -3.68 -51.57 -1.09
C GLU A 417 -2.58 -51.57 -0.02
N ASN A 418 -2.97 -52.03 1.17
CA ASN A 418 -2.12 -52.41 2.29
C ASN A 418 -1.89 -53.92 2.17
N ASP A 419 -0.71 -54.41 2.54
CA ASP A 419 -0.57 -55.80 2.99
C ASP A 419 0.48 -55.91 4.10
N ALA A 420 0.12 -56.66 5.13
CA ALA A 420 0.96 -57.20 6.17
C ALA A 420 0.99 -58.73 6.01
N VAL A 421 2.03 -59.41 6.51
CA VAL A 421 1.99 -60.64 7.35
C VAL A 421 3.29 -61.48 7.30
N THR A 422 3.73 -61.88 8.51
CA THR A 422 4.56 -63.02 8.98
C THR A 422 6.10 -63.06 8.90
N GLY A 423 6.72 -63.32 10.08
CA GLY A 423 8.13 -63.67 10.34
C GLY A 423 8.48 -65.16 10.17
N PRO A 424 9.61 -65.67 10.72
CA PRO A 424 9.75 -65.92 12.17
C PRO A 424 11.16 -65.65 12.79
N ARG A 425 11.21 -65.76 14.14
CA ARG A 425 12.33 -65.57 15.09
C ARG A 425 13.39 -66.69 15.07
N ALA A 426 14.63 -66.35 15.46
CA ALA A 426 15.54 -67.20 16.22
C ALA A 426 16.38 -66.36 17.22
N ILE A 427 16.71 -66.98 18.34
CA ILE A 427 17.26 -66.48 19.62
C ILE A 427 18.79 -66.70 19.66
N VAL A 428 19.54 -65.98 20.51
CA VAL A 428 20.56 -66.49 21.48
C VAL A 428 21.45 -65.34 22.05
N ASP A 429 21.24 -65.11 23.35
CA ASP A 429 22.15 -64.90 24.50
C ASP A 429 23.35 -63.92 24.55
N GLY A 430 23.47 -63.30 25.75
CA GLY A 430 24.73 -62.82 26.35
C GLY A 430 24.64 -61.42 26.99
N ALA A 431 24.05 -61.23 28.17
CA ALA A 431 24.72 -61.29 29.50
C ALA A 431 25.63 -60.05 29.81
N THR A 432 25.12 -59.06 30.57
CA THR A 432 25.36 -58.73 32.02
C THR A 432 26.47 -57.67 32.21
N THR A 433 26.11 -56.44 32.64
CA THR A 433 26.42 -55.79 33.96
C THR A 433 27.84 -55.20 34.09
N VAL A 434 28.18 -54.13 34.83
CA VAL A 434 27.58 -53.12 35.75
C VAL A 434 28.78 -52.22 36.18
N ASP A 435 28.53 -50.94 36.49
CA ASP A 435 29.33 -49.99 37.34
C ASP A 435 30.79 -49.66 36.93
N SER A 436 31.44 -48.55 37.31
CA SER A 436 31.16 -47.28 37.98
C SER A 436 32.41 -46.36 37.79
N GLU A 437 32.27 -45.08 38.17
CA GLU A 437 33.32 -44.25 38.79
C GLU A 437 34.41 -43.52 37.97
N SER A 438 34.20 -42.20 37.88
CA SER A 438 35.04 -41.09 38.36
C SER A 438 36.47 -40.82 37.86
N ALA A 439 36.75 -39.50 37.82
CA ALA A 439 38.03 -38.80 38.01
C ALA A 439 38.88 -38.43 36.77
N LYS A 440 38.96 -37.11 36.55
CA LYS A 440 40.05 -36.38 35.88
C LYS A 440 41.38 -36.62 36.63
N PRO A 441 42.58 -36.41 36.03
CA PRO A 441 43.18 -35.07 35.88
C PRO A 441 44.04 -34.83 34.61
N VAL A 442 44.12 -33.54 34.24
CA VAL A 442 45.32 -32.74 33.83
C VAL A 442 46.35 -33.36 32.87
N LEU A 443 46.61 -32.70 31.73
CA LEU A 443 47.92 -32.10 31.38
C LEU A 443 47.86 -31.27 30.08
N ASP A 444 48.40 -30.06 30.17
CA ASP A 444 48.83 -29.18 29.07
C ASP A 444 49.80 -29.89 28.12
N TYR A 445 49.83 -29.49 26.84
CA TYR A 445 51.06 -29.08 26.15
C TYR A 445 50.74 -28.35 24.82
N ASN A 446 51.42 -27.22 24.65
CA ASN A 446 51.49 -26.34 23.48
C ASN A 446 51.68 -27.07 22.14
N ASN A 447 51.05 -26.55 21.08
CA ASN A 447 51.75 -25.89 19.97
C ASN A 447 50.80 -25.00 19.15
#